data_AF-A0A7S2PMF9-F1
#
_entry.id   AF-A0A7S2PMF9-F1
#
_cell.length_a   1.000
_cell.length_b   1.000
_cell.length_c   1.000
_cell.angle_alpha   90.00
_cell.angle_beta   90.00
_cell.angle_gamma   90.00
#
_symmetry.space_group_name_H-M   'P 1'
#
loop_
_entity.id
_entity.type
_entity.pdbx_description
1 polymer ?
#
loop_
_entity_poly.entity_id
_entity_poly.type
_entity_poly.pdbx_seq_one_letter_code
_entity_poly.pdbx_strand_id
1 'polypeptide(L)'
;MRKFLQSGRVQYFPNTTYDPGRRSLLHGVSGKSCEIGDVRKRIVDATYMKVEVPSVRPPEFDVAPEVQLVPVNGLADVDSPKDAFKEYIVLGAGKTGIDAVLFLLRSGVLEGQIRWVMPNDAWLFKRECLHPQTNARQGKTYFDELERADEQLNRYLLGLEKAGMLMRIDPSIWPTKFKCATVSETELEELRRIGNIVREGR
;
A
#
# COMPACT_ATOMS: atom_id res chain seq x y z
N MET A 1 -1.72 12.95 -16.85
CA MET A 1 -2.80 12.42 -17.73
C MET A 1 -3.49 13.50 -18.58
N ARG A 2 -3.98 14.61 -18.01
CA ARG A 2 -4.79 15.65 -18.69
C ARG A 2 -4.22 16.15 -20.04
N LYS A 3 -2.92 16.50 -20.10
CA LYS A 3 -2.22 16.95 -21.31
C LYS A 3 -2.26 15.93 -22.46
N PHE A 4 -2.18 14.63 -22.15
CA PHE A 4 -2.15 13.57 -23.16
C PHE A 4 -3.54 13.28 -23.74
N LEU A 5 -4.58 13.36 -22.89
CA LEU A 5 -5.97 13.26 -23.33
C LEU A 5 -6.34 14.44 -24.24
N GLN A 6 -6.02 15.67 -23.83
CA GLN A 6 -6.31 16.89 -24.62
C GLN A 6 -5.60 16.92 -25.98
N SER A 7 -4.39 16.35 -26.06
CA SER A 7 -3.64 16.29 -27.33
C SER A 7 -4.04 15.11 -28.23
N GLY A 8 -4.99 14.27 -27.81
CA GLY A 8 -5.40 13.06 -28.55
C GLY A 8 -4.33 11.96 -28.60
N ARG A 9 -3.21 12.13 -27.88
CA ARG A 9 -2.13 11.14 -27.82
C ARG A 9 -2.52 9.90 -27.01
N VAL A 10 -3.50 10.04 -26.13
CA VAL A 10 -4.06 8.96 -25.32
C VAL A 10 -5.58 9.01 -25.45
N GLN A 11 -6.18 7.84 -25.69
CA GLN A 11 -7.61 7.61 -25.46
C GLN A 11 -7.72 6.78 -24.18
N TYR A 12 -8.63 7.16 -23.30
CA TYR A 12 -8.83 6.49 -22.02
C TYR A 12 -10.25 5.92 -21.96
N PHE A 13 -10.35 4.63 -21.65
CA PHE A 13 -11.60 3.88 -21.60
C PHE A 13 -11.83 3.41 -20.17
N PRO A 14 -12.42 4.25 -19.29
CA PRO A 14 -12.73 3.85 -17.92
C PRO A 14 -13.77 2.72 -17.90
N ASN A 15 -13.83 1.97 -16.79
CA ASN A 15 -14.81 0.91 -16.57
C ASN A 15 -14.89 -0.11 -17.70
N THR A 16 -13.76 -0.41 -18.34
CA THR A 16 -13.72 -1.25 -19.53
C THR A 16 -12.71 -2.37 -19.33
N THR A 17 -13.08 -3.59 -19.70
CA THR A 17 -12.19 -4.76 -19.71
C THR A 17 -11.75 -5.06 -21.13
N TYR A 18 -10.49 -5.43 -21.32
CA TYR A 18 -9.95 -5.82 -22.62
C TYR A 18 -9.99 -7.35 -22.79
N ASP A 19 -10.58 -7.82 -23.87
CA ASP A 19 -10.55 -9.22 -24.31
C ASP A 19 -9.41 -9.39 -25.33
N PRO A 20 -8.31 -10.08 -24.99
CA PRO A 20 -7.18 -10.28 -25.89
C PRO A 20 -7.52 -11.23 -27.06
N GLY A 21 -8.47 -12.15 -26.89
CA GLY A 21 -8.88 -13.08 -27.94
C GLY A 21 -9.68 -12.41 -29.05
N ARG A 22 -10.54 -11.45 -28.68
CA ARG A 22 -11.36 -10.67 -29.63
C ARG A 22 -10.78 -9.31 -29.98
N ARG A 23 -9.71 -8.89 -29.30
CA ARG A 23 -9.14 -7.52 -29.39
C ARG A 23 -10.22 -6.46 -29.19
N SER A 24 -11.07 -6.66 -28.19
CA SER A 24 -12.24 -5.82 -27.95
C SER A 24 -12.30 -5.30 -26.53
N LEU A 25 -13.03 -4.21 -26.35
CA LEU A 25 -13.26 -3.52 -25.11
C LEU A 25 -14.72 -3.72 -24.69
N LEU A 26 -14.96 -4.20 -23.47
CA LEU A 26 -16.29 -4.35 -22.89
C LEU A 26 -16.47 -3.36 -21.73
N HIS A 27 -17.42 -2.43 -21.87
CA HIS A 27 -17.74 -1.47 -20.81
C HIS A 27 -18.63 -2.12 -19.74
N GLY A 28 -18.11 -2.22 -18.51
CA GLY A 28 -18.71 -3.00 -17.42
C GLY A 28 -20.09 -2.53 -16.96
N VAL A 29 -20.39 -1.22 -17.06
CA VAL A 29 -21.69 -0.68 -16.61
C VAL A 29 -22.76 -0.74 -17.71
N SER A 30 -22.37 -0.54 -18.97
CA SER A 30 -23.32 -0.38 -20.08
C SER A 30 -23.44 -1.63 -20.93
N GLY A 31 -22.54 -2.61 -20.76
CA GLY A 31 -22.44 -3.79 -21.59
C GLY A 31 -22.00 -3.52 -23.03
N LYS A 32 -21.73 -2.25 -23.40
CA LYS A 32 -21.32 -1.89 -24.76
C LYS A 32 -19.94 -2.47 -25.06
N SER A 33 -19.83 -3.12 -26.22
CA SER A 33 -18.56 -3.62 -26.74
C SER A 33 -18.05 -2.73 -27.88
N CYS A 34 -16.74 -2.58 -27.97
CA CYS A 34 -16.05 -1.88 -29.05
C CYS A 34 -14.84 -2.69 -29.49
N GLU A 35 -14.77 -3.06 -30.77
CA GLU A 35 -13.58 -3.70 -31.33
C GLU A 35 -12.47 -2.68 -31.53
N ILE A 36 -11.25 -3.06 -31.15
CA ILE A 36 -10.07 -2.26 -31.46
C ILE A 36 -9.65 -2.63 -32.88
N GLY A 37 -9.67 -1.64 -33.77
CA GLY A 37 -9.21 -1.79 -35.16
C GLY A 37 -7.72 -2.07 -35.28
N ASP A 38 -7.14 -1.72 -36.43
CA ASP A 38 -5.75 -2.06 -36.73
C ASP A 38 -4.74 -1.39 -35.79
N VAL A 39 -3.94 -2.22 -35.12
CA VAL A 39 -2.87 -1.77 -34.24
C VAL A 39 -1.65 -1.42 -35.08
N ARG A 40 -1.38 -0.12 -35.24
CA ARG A 40 -0.28 0.38 -36.08
C ARG A 40 1.13 0.00 -35.62
N LYS A 41 1.33 -0.26 -34.32
CA LYS A 41 2.66 -0.54 -33.75
C LYS A 41 2.68 -1.80 -32.90
N ARG A 42 2.14 -1.75 -31.68
CA ARG A 42 2.17 -2.86 -30.71
C ARG A 42 1.00 -2.77 -29.73
N ILE A 43 0.59 -3.92 -29.22
CA ILE A 43 -0.22 -4.05 -28.01
C ILE A 43 0.75 -4.25 -26.85
N VAL A 44 0.57 -3.47 -25.78
CA VAL A 44 1.37 -3.59 -24.56
C VAL A 44 0.47 -4.07 -23.45
N ASP A 45 0.70 -5.29 -22.99
CA ASP A 45 0.04 -5.84 -21.81
C ASP A 45 0.76 -5.35 -20.55
N ALA A 46 0.14 -4.39 -19.86
CA ALA A 46 0.63 -3.87 -18.58
C ALA A 46 0.07 -4.63 -17.36
N THR A 47 -0.61 -5.77 -17.56
CA THR A 47 -1.20 -6.59 -16.48
C THR A 47 -0.23 -7.59 -15.85
N TYR A 48 1.03 -7.61 -16.30
CA TYR A 48 2.05 -8.58 -15.89
C TYR A 48 2.21 -8.74 -14.38
N MET A 49 2.13 -7.65 -13.60
CA MET A 49 2.31 -7.72 -12.14
C MET A 49 1.22 -8.55 -11.44
N LYS A 50 0.08 -8.85 -12.10
CA LYS A 50 -1.03 -9.67 -11.60
C LYS A 50 -1.30 -9.45 -10.11
N VAL A 51 -1.44 -8.18 -9.72
CA VAL A 51 -1.65 -7.81 -8.31
C VAL A 51 -3.03 -8.29 -7.91
N GLU A 52 -3.08 -9.34 -7.09
CA GLU A 52 -4.29 -9.73 -6.40
C GLU A 52 -4.46 -8.87 -5.14
N VAL A 53 -5.67 -8.38 -4.95
CA VAL A 53 -6.05 -7.60 -3.76
C VAL A 53 -7.08 -8.38 -2.95
N PRO A 54 -7.19 -8.16 -1.62
CA PRO A 54 -8.17 -8.87 -0.80
C PRO A 54 -9.63 -8.74 -1.26
N SER A 55 -9.97 -7.70 -2.03
CA SER A 55 -11.34 -7.48 -2.51
C SER A 55 -11.75 -8.38 -3.69
N VAL A 56 -10.83 -9.13 -4.30
CA VAL A 56 -11.11 -9.98 -5.48
C VAL A 56 -10.99 -11.48 -5.19
N ARG A 57 -10.84 -11.88 -3.93
CA ARG A 57 -10.68 -13.27 -3.50
C ARG A 57 -11.26 -13.49 -2.11
N PRO A 58 -11.76 -14.69 -1.79
CA PRO A 58 -12.14 -15.03 -0.43
C PRO A 58 -10.91 -15.09 0.51
N PRO A 59 -11.11 -14.96 1.83
CA PRO A 59 -10.06 -15.21 2.80
C PRO A 59 -9.55 -16.66 2.71
N GLU A 60 -8.28 -16.88 3.03
CA GLU A 60 -7.65 -18.22 3.09
C GLU A 60 -7.86 -18.92 4.45
N PHE A 61 -8.72 -18.37 5.29
CA PHE A 61 -8.98 -18.82 6.65
C PHE A 61 -10.47 -18.72 6.95
N ASP A 62 -10.91 -19.53 7.91
CA ASP A 62 -12.30 -19.53 8.35
C ASP A 62 -12.63 -18.25 9.11
N VAL A 63 -13.82 -17.71 8.84
CA VAL A 63 -14.35 -16.52 9.50
C VAL A 63 -15.62 -16.92 10.23
N ALA A 64 -15.65 -16.67 11.53
CA ALA A 64 -16.82 -16.95 12.35
C ALA A 64 -18.02 -16.08 11.91
N PRO A 65 -19.27 -16.59 11.93
CA PRO A 65 -20.44 -15.87 11.41
C PRO A 65 -20.68 -14.48 12.01
N GLU A 66 -20.25 -14.26 13.25
CA GLU A 66 -20.37 -13.00 13.98
C GLU A 66 -19.30 -11.96 13.60
N VAL A 67 -18.27 -12.34 12.84
CA VAL A 67 -17.18 -11.46 12.43
C VAL A 67 -17.50 -10.81 11.10
N GLN A 68 -17.59 -9.48 11.11
CA GLN A 68 -17.69 -8.70 9.89
C GLN A 68 -16.30 -8.52 9.25
N LEU A 69 -15.91 -9.46 8.38
CA LEU A 69 -14.69 -9.34 7.58
C LEU A 69 -14.97 -8.51 6.32
N VAL A 70 -14.25 -7.40 6.17
CA VAL A 70 -14.27 -6.58 4.95
C VAL A 70 -12.85 -6.37 4.41
N PRO A 71 -12.67 -6.29 3.08
CA PRO A 71 -11.42 -5.77 2.53
C PRO A 71 -11.27 -4.27 2.87
N VAL A 72 -10.06 -3.73 2.74
CA VAL A 72 -9.76 -2.34 3.14
C VAL A 72 -10.70 -1.30 2.51
N ASN A 73 -11.14 -1.52 1.27
CA ASN A 73 -12.04 -0.61 0.56
C ASN A 73 -13.47 -0.64 1.14
N GLY A 74 -13.87 -1.73 1.81
CA GLY A 74 -15.14 -1.81 2.53
C GLY A 74 -15.18 -0.98 3.82
N LEU A 75 -14.04 -0.50 4.32
CA LEU A 75 -14.03 0.45 5.44
C LEU A 75 -14.74 1.77 5.11
N ALA A 76 -14.79 2.14 3.83
CA ALA A 76 -15.50 3.33 3.38
C ALA A 76 -17.03 3.21 3.49
N ASP A 77 -17.55 1.98 3.56
CA ASP A 77 -18.98 1.68 3.67
C ASP A 77 -19.43 1.55 5.14
N VAL A 78 -18.51 1.66 6.11
CA VAL A 78 -18.84 1.60 7.54
C VAL A 78 -19.29 2.98 8.02
N ASP A 79 -20.58 3.10 8.33
CA ASP A 79 -21.14 4.32 8.91
C ASP A 79 -20.61 4.55 10.33
N SER A 80 -20.12 5.76 10.59
CA SER A 80 -19.57 6.19 11.90
C SER A 80 -18.59 5.16 12.52
N PRO A 81 -17.40 4.92 11.92
CA PRO A 81 -16.48 3.87 12.38
C PRO A 81 -16.15 3.91 13.87
N LYS A 82 -16.04 5.09 14.47
CA LYS A 82 -15.81 5.25 15.91
C LYS A 82 -16.84 4.54 16.81
N ASP A 83 -18.09 4.41 16.35
CA ASP A 83 -19.21 3.86 17.12
C ASP A 83 -19.70 2.50 16.59
N ALA A 84 -19.33 2.14 15.35
CA ALA A 84 -19.83 0.95 14.66
C ALA A 84 -19.41 -0.38 15.31
N PHE A 85 -18.16 -0.45 15.80
CA PHE A 85 -17.60 -1.68 16.37
C PHE A 85 -16.83 -1.39 17.66
N LYS A 86 -16.88 -2.34 18.60
CA LYS A 86 -16.09 -2.28 19.84
C LYS A 86 -14.62 -2.53 19.61
N GLU A 87 -14.28 -3.36 18.62
CA GLU A 87 -12.91 -3.72 18.27
C GLU A 87 -12.77 -3.84 16.74
N TYR A 88 -11.64 -3.36 16.22
CA TYR A 88 -11.20 -3.51 14.85
C TYR A 88 -9.92 -4.33 14.82
N ILE A 89 -9.89 -5.36 13.97
CA ILE A 89 -8.70 -6.20 13.76
C ILE A 89 -8.18 -5.93 12.36
N VAL A 90 -7.02 -5.29 12.27
CA VAL A 90 -6.35 -5.04 10.99
C VAL A 90 -5.37 -6.16 10.70
N LEU A 91 -5.58 -6.86 9.58
CA LEU A 91 -4.73 -7.96 9.14
C LEU A 91 -3.65 -7.47 8.17
N GLY A 92 -2.39 -7.58 8.59
CA GLY A 92 -1.22 -7.32 7.76
C GLY A 92 -0.59 -5.94 8.00
N ALA A 93 0.73 -5.89 7.86
CA ALA A 93 1.56 -4.71 8.08
C ALA A 93 2.18 -4.13 6.81
N GLY A 94 1.60 -4.44 5.65
CA GLY A 94 1.94 -3.76 4.40
C GLY A 94 1.31 -2.37 4.33
N LYS A 95 1.55 -1.65 3.22
CA LYS A 95 0.97 -0.32 2.99
C LYS A 95 -0.56 -0.29 3.15
N THR A 96 -1.24 -1.32 2.65
CA THR A 96 -2.70 -1.45 2.76
C THR A 96 -3.18 -1.55 4.20
N GLY A 97 -2.48 -2.31 5.06
CA GLY A 97 -2.82 -2.43 6.48
C GLY A 97 -2.51 -1.14 7.24
N ILE A 98 -1.38 -0.50 6.94
CA ILE A 98 -1.04 0.84 7.44
C ILE A 98 -2.17 1.84 7.12
N ASP A 99 -2.66 1.84 5.88
CA ASP A 99 -3.73 2.74 5.46
C ASP A 99 -5.07 2.46 6.16
N ALA A 100 -5.36 1.19 6.44
CA ALA A 100 -6.53 0.80 7.22
C ALA A 100 -6.45 1.36 8.66
N VAL A 101 -5.32 1.20 9.34
CA VAL A 101 -5.10 1.75 10.69
C VAL A 101 -5.26 3.27 10.68
N LEU A 102 -4.57 3.95 9.76
CA LEU A 102 -4.63 5.41 9.67
C LEU A 102 -6.05 5.90 9.31
N PHE A 103 -6.80 5.17 8.49
CA PHE A 103 -8.20 5.47 8.20
C PHE A 103 -9.07 5.39 9.44
N LEU A 104 -8.94 4.33 10.24
CA LEU A 104 -9.70 4.15 11.48
C LEU A 104 -9.39 5.27 12.49
N LEU A 105 -8.10 5.57 12.71
CA LEU A 105 -7.68 6.66 13.60
C LEU A 105 -8.23 8.02 13.15
N ARG A 106 -8.14 8.35 11.86
CA ARG A 106 -8.74 9.59 11.30
C ARG A 106 -10.27 9.62 11.42
N SER A 107 -10.91 8.45 11.49
CA SER A 107 -12.36 8.32 11.67
C SER A 107 -12.79 8.38 13.14
N GLY A 108 -11.86 8.64 14.06
CA GLY A 108 -12.12 8.78 15.49
C GLY A 108 -12.19 7.46 16.26
N VAL A 109 -11.81 6.33 15.65
CA VAL A 109 -11.65 5.06 16.37
C VAL A 109 -10.47 5.21 17.32
N LEU A 110 -10.67 4.86 18.60
CA LEU A 110 -9.62 4.97 19.62
C LEU A 110 -8.53 3.94 19.36
N GLU A 111 -7.27 4.29 19.63
CA GLU A 111 -6.12 3.37 19.47
C GLU A 111 -6.31 2.05 20.24
N GLY A 112 -6.97 2.08 21.40
CA GLY A 112 -7.27 0.90 22.20
C GLY A 112 -8.33 -0.04 21.59
N GLN A 113 -9.12 0.44 20.62
CA GLN A 113 -10.08 -0.39 19.88
C GLN A 113 -9.44 -1.08 18.66
N ILE A 114 -8.20 -0.73 18.30
CA ILE A 114 -7.53 -1.27 17.12
C ILE A 114 -6.49 -2.32 17.55
N ARG A 115 -6.72 -3.57 17.17
CA ARG A 115 -5.72 -4.64 17.21
C ARG A 115 -5.07 -4.76 15.83
N TRP A 116 -3.75 -4.61 15.77
CA TRP A 116 -3.02 -4.70 14.52
C TRP A 116 -2.19 -5.98 14.45
N VAL A 117 -2.54 -6.89 13.54
CA VAL A 117 -1.80 -8.12 13.30
C VAL A 117 -0.65 -7.83 12.33
N MET A 118 0.53 -7.59 12.91
CA MET A 118 1.79 -7.32 12.23
C MET A 118 2.75 -8.50 12.44
N PRO A 119 2.70 -9.56 11.61
CA PRO A 119 3.51 -10.76 11.85
C PRO A 119 5.02 -10.48 11.78
N ASN A 120 5.44 -9.44 11.05
CA ASN A 120 6.82 -9.01 10.98
C ASN A 120 6.86 -7.48 10.80
N ASP A 121 7.73 -6.80 11.55
CA ASP A 121 8.04 -5.40 11.31
C ASP A 121 8.80 -5.23 9.99
N ALA A 122 8.53 -4.12 9.30
CA ALA A 122 9.20 -3.76 8.06
C ALA A 122 9.91 -2.40 8.17
N TRP A 123 11.04 -2.26 7.49
CA TRP A 123 11.61 -0.95 7.23
C TRP A 123 10.66 -0.15 6.33
N LEU A 124 10.34 1.07 6.75
CA LEU A 124 9.47 2.00 6.03
C LEU A 124 10.30 3.09 5.38
N PHE A 125 9.95 3.52 4.17
CA PHE A 125 10.54 4.71 3.57
C PHE A 125 9.86 5.98 4.10
N LYS A 126 10.65 7.01 4.37
CA LYS A 126 10.14 8.37 4.52
C LYS A 126 9.65 8.88 3.18
N ARG A 127 8.35 9.13 3.07
CA ARG A 127 7.69 9.50 1.80
C ARG A 127 8.31 10.74 1.16
N GLU A 128 8.68 11.72 1.98
CA GLU A 128 9.26 12.99 1.54
C GLU A 128 10.62 12.79 0.86
N CYS A 129 11.31 11.68 1.15
CA CYS A 129 12.60 11.31 0.54
C CYS A 129 12.46 10.64 -0.83
N LEU A 130 11.24 10.42 -1.33
CA LEU A 130 10.99 9.78 -2.63
C LEU A 130 10.49 10.78 -3.69
N HIS A 131 10.59 12.08 -3.42
CA HIS A 131 10.12 13.10 -4.36
C HIS A 131 11.05 13.23 -5.56
N PRO A 132 10.55 13.18 -6.82
CA PRO A 132 11.37 13.18 -8.04
C PRO A 132 12.41 14.30 -8.13
N GLN A 133 12.08 15.50 -7.61
CA GLN A 133 12.99 16.65 -7.63
C GLN A 133 14.15 16.53 -6.63
N THR A 134 13.99 15.68 -5.61
CA THR A 134 15.01 15.45 -4.57
C THR A 134 15.80 14.16 -4.77
N ASN A 135 15.35 13.27 -5.66
CA ASN A 135 15.92 11.93 -5.85
C ASN A 135 17.45 11.92 -6.03
N ALA A 136 18.04 12.89 -6.74
CA ALA A 136 19.49 12.95 -6.92
C ALA A 136 20.23 13.20 -5.59
N ARG A 137 19.73 14.12 -4.76
CA ARG A 137 20.27 14.38 -3.42
C ARG A 137 20.12 13.15 -2.53
N GLN A 138 18.95 12.52 -2.58
CA GLN A 138 18.67 11.35 -1.74
C GLN A 138 19.53 10.16 -2.15
N GLY A 139 19.73 9.96 -3.46
CA GLY A 139 20.62 8.95 -4.01
C GLY A 139 22.04 9.06 -3.49
N LYS A 140 22.59 10.28 -3.40
CA LYS A 140 23.91 10.50 -2.80
C LYS A 140 23.97 9.98 -1.36
N THR A 141 22.97 10.29 -0.54
CA THR A 141 22.94 9.82 0.86
C THR A 141 22.88 8.29 0.96
N TYR A 142 22.15 7.60 0.07
CA TYR A 142 22.20 6.13 0.02
C TYR A 142 23.61 5.61 -0.28
N PHE A 143 24.35 6.22 -1.21
CA PHE A 143 25.72 5.82 -1.50
C PHE A 143 26.69 6.14 -0.37
N ASP A 144 26.58 7.33 0.23
CA ASP A 144 27.43 7.74 1.36
C ASP A 144 27.25 6.79 2.56
N GLU A 145 26.01 6.38 2.87
CA GLU A 145 25.76 5.42 3.94
C GLU A 145 26.21 4.00 3.59
N LEU A 146 26.16 3.61 2.31
CA LEU A 146 26.66 2.32 1.85
C LEU A 146 28.18 2.23 2.03
N GLU A 147 28.92 3.29 1.68
CA GLU A 147 30.37 3.38 1.88
C GLU A 147 30.73 3.31 3.36
N ARG A 148 29.97 3.98 4.23
CA ARG A 148 30.17 3.95 5.69
C ARG A 148 29.84 2.60 6.33
N ALA A 149 28.98 1.81 5.69
CA ALA A 149 28.49 0.56 6.28
C ALA A 149 29.55 -0.54 6.31
N ASP A 150 30.63 -0.43 5.53
CA ASP A 150 31.74 -1.39 5.49
C ASP A 150 31.23 -2.83 5.30
N GLU A 151 30.39 -3.03 4.27
CA GLU A 151 29.72 -4.30 3.92
C GLU A 151 28.76 -4.88 4.99
N GLN A 152 28.43 -4.12 6.05
CA GLN A 152 27.49 -4.56 7.09
C GLN A 152 26.08 -3.99 6.87
N LEU A 153 25.14 -4.87 6.50
CA LEU A 153 23.74 -4.48 6.25
C LEU A 153 23.09 -3.76 7.45
N ASN A 154 23.34 -4.21 8.68
CA ASN A 154 22.74 -3.58 9.86
C ASN A 154 23.24 -2.15 10.06
N ARG A 155 24.54 -1.89 9.80
CA ARG A 155 25.10 -0.54 9.86
C ARG A 155 24.50 0.33 8.77
N TYR A 156 24.33 -0.22 7.57
CA TYR A 156 23.70 0.50 6.46
C TYR A 156 22.26 0.92 6.79
N LEU A 157 21.43 0.01 7.27
CA LEU A 157 20.02 0.29 7.58
C LEU A 157 19.88 1.30 8.73
N LEU A 158 20.71 1.20 9.77
CA LEU A 158 20.74 2.17 10.86
C LEU A 158 21.27 3.53 10.41
N GLY A 159 22.24 3.57 9.50
CA GLY A 159 22.75 4.79 8.88
C GLY A 159 21.67 5.51 8.07
N LEU A 160 20.93 4.76 7.25
CA LEU A 160 19.78 5.27 6.50
C LEU A 160 18.65 5.76 7.41
N GLU A 161 18.38 5.07 8.52
CA GLU A 161 17.42 5.54 9.52
C GLU A 161 17.87 6.86 10.16
N LYS A 162 19.14 6.94 10.59
CA LYS A 162 19.72 8.17 11.14
C LYS A 162 19.70 9.33 10.15
N ALA A 163 19.86 9.03 8.86
CA ALA A 163 19.75 10.01 7.78
C ALA A 163 18.30 10.40 7.43
N GLY A 164 17.30 9.79 8.07
CA GLY A 164 15.87 10.07 7.83
C GLY A 164 15.32 9.46 6.55
N MET A 165 15.99 8.46 5.98
CA MET A 165 15.54 7.76 4.77
C MET A 165 14.61 6.60 5.09
N LEU A 166 14.96 5.85 6.14
CA LEU A 166 14.20 4.73 6.64
C LEU A 166 13.63 5.04 8.01
N MET A 167 12.54 4.37 8.36
CA MET A 167 11.87 4.54 9.64
C MET A 167 11.33 3.19 10.14
N ARG A 168 11.22 3.07 11.46
CA ARG A 168 10.62 1.94 12.17
C ARG A 168 9.39 2.38 12.94
N ILE A 169 8.34 1.55 12.93
CA ILE A 169 7.18 1.75 13.80
C ILE A 169 7.65 1.66 15.25
N ASP A 170 8.27 0.54 15.62
CA ASP A 170 8.84 0.31 16.95
C ASP A 170 10.39 0.32 16.88
N PRO A 171 11.07 1.36 17.44
CA PRO A 171 12.53 1.42 17.45
C PRO A 171 13.21 0.33 18.29
N SER A 172 12.47 -0.36 19.18
CA SER A 172 13.01 -1.46 19.99
C SER A 172 13.04 -2.79 19.23
N ILE A 173 12.36 -2.88 18.09
CA ILE A 173 12.26 -4.09 17.27
C ILE A 173 13.12 -3.94 16.03
N TRP A 174 13.83 -5.03 15.69
CA TRP A 174 14.58 -5.12 14.44
C TRP A 174 13.66 -5.59 13.31
N PRO A 175 13.41 -4.78 12.26
CA PRO A 175 12.54 -5.20 11.16
C PRO A 175 13.21 -6.29 10.32
N THR A 176 12.44 -7.34 10.00
CA THR A 176 12.90 -8.48 9.20
C THR A 176 12.40 -8.43 7.76
N LYS A 177 11.53 -7.47 7.43
CA LYS A 177 10.97 -7.31 6.09
C LYS A 177 11.29 -5.94 5.50
N PHE A 178 11.27 -5.88 4.18
CA PHE A 178 11.38 -4.66 3.40
C PHE A 178 10.33 -4.73 2.30
N LYS A 179 9.18 -4.06 2.50
CA LYS A 179 8.02 -4.14 1.59
C LYS A 179 7.72 -2.82 0.86
N CYS A 180 8.72 -1.93 0.80
CA CYS A 180 8.65 -0.64 0.11
C CYS A 180 7.45 0.24 0.52
N ALA A 181 6.94 0.06 1.74
CA ALA A 181 5.87 0.91 2.26
C ALA A 181 6.42 2.31 2.56
N THR A 182 5.65 3.34 2.20
CA THR A 182 6.03 4.74 2.37
C THR A 182 5.08 5.41 3.35
N VAL A 183 5.63 6.10 4.35
CA VAL A 183 4.84 6.85 5.35
C VAL A 183 5.44 8.23 5.56
N SER A 184 4.62 9.21 5.95
CA SER A 184 5.11 10.48 6.48
C SER A 184 5.49 10.33 7.96
N GLU A 185 6.21 11.31 8.51
CA GLU A 185 6.51 11.35 9.95
C GLU A 185 5.22 11.45 10.79
N THR A 186 4.26 12.26 10.35
CA THR A 186 2.96 12.40 11.03
C THR A 186 2.15 11.11 11.02
N GLU A 187 2.18 10.35 9.92
CA GLU A 187 1.54 9.03 9.90
C GLU A 187 2.26 8.04 10.81
N LEU A 188 3.60 8.09 10.86
CA LEU A 188 4.38 7.24 11.75
C LEU A 188 4.08 7.52 13.22
N GLU A 189 3.92 8.79 13.59
CA GLU A 189 3.50 9.21 14.94
C GLU A 189 2.14 8.60 15.32
N GLU A 190 1.15 8.66 14.42
CA GLU A 190 -0.15 8.03 14.65
C GLU A 190 -0.06 6.51 14.76
N LEU A 191 0.70 5.85 13.87
CA LEU A 191 0.90 4.40 13.92
C LEU A 191 1.54 3.94 15.24
N ARG A 192 2.45 4.74 15.79
CA ARG A 192 3.12 4.46 17.08
C ARG A 192 2.20 4.52 18.29
N ARG A 193 1.01 5.12 18.15
CA ARG A 193 0.00 5.14 19.23
C ARG A 193 -0.71 3.80 19.40
N ILE A 194 -0.66 2.94 18.38
CA ILE A 194 -1.25 1.60 18.46
C ILE A 194 -0.41 0.71 19.38
N GLY A 195 -0.89 0.48 20.60
CA GLY A 195 -0.23 -0.42 21.56
C GLY A 195 -0.56 -1.90 21.37
N ASN A 196 -1.75 -2.21 20.81
CA ASN A 196 -2.23 -3.59 20.66
C ASN A 196 -1.76 -4.19 19.32
N ILE A 197 -0.48 -4.52 19.26
CA ILE A 197 0.16 -5.12 18.07
C ILE A 197 0.45 -6.60 18.33
N VAL A 198 -0.10 -7.47 17.49
CA VAL A 198 0.14 -8.92 17.54
C VAL A 198 1.22 -9.28 16.54
N ARG A 199 2.33 -9.85 17.04
CA ARG A 199 3.52 -10.24 16.26
C ARG A 199 3.76 -11.75 16.27
N GLU A 200 2.70 -12.51 16.03
CA GLU A 200 2.73 -13.98 16.03
C GLU A 200 3.00 -14.55 14.63
N GLY A 201 3.92 -13.93 13.88
CA GLY A 201 4.31 -14.38 12.55
C GLY A 201 5.22 -15.62 12.57
N ARG A 202 5.11 -16.46 11.55
CA ARG A 202 6.22 -17.33 11.12
C ARG A 202 7.23 -16.56 10.26
#